data_AF-A0A8S1XQL6-F1
#
_entry.id   AF-A0A8S1XQL6-F1
#
_cell.length_a   1.000
_cell.length_b   1.000
_cell.length_c   1.000
_cell.angle_alpha   90.00
_cell.angle_beta   90.00
_cell.angle_gamma   90.00
#
_symmetry.space_group_name_H-M   'P 1'
#
loop_
_entity.id
_entity.type
_entity.pdbx_description
1 polymer ?
#
loop_
_entity_poly.entity_id
_entity_poly.type
_entity_poly.pdbx_seq_one_letter_code
_entity_poly.pdbx_strand_id
1 'polypeptide(L)'
;MFQTPTNELNNNDPVSARHNMLYQVEIEVFNQILMFLDIKSLLQFRLVSRHAKETVTQMLPIQLHNLQQLIEEQQNEIQIKIQSLQQPAGKDQNQDQGLQAALNGIQKINKAHINELKCFVRPPELVERIINLICLTLEPTFKIQKDNWKECLKFLNQQNFILLIINLDISKLSENQLQQLEQVKSIQEKQAAATSLVANSFLIYLKALLALRQSKDYETQIEIKELQCKTKKEKHLADKLEKIINK
;
A
#
# COMPACT_ATOMS: atom_id res chain seq x y z
N MET A 1 56.35 -13.77 -70.99
CA MET A 1 57.46 -14.75 -71.16
C MET A 1 58.38 -14.54 -69.97
N PHE A 2 58.63 -15.45 -69.02
CA PHE A 2 58.59 -16.91 -68.91
C PHE A 2 58.20 -17.31 -67.45
N GLN A 3 57.30 -18.29 -67.28
CA GLN A 3 57.48 -19.60 -66.62
C GLN A 3 58.01 -19.63 -65.18
N THR A 4 57.25 -20.36 -64.36
CA THR A 4 57.51 -20.81 -62.99
C THR A 4 58.78 -21.66 -62.86
N PRO A 5 59.27 -21.85 -61.62
CA PRO A 5 59.77 -23.16 -61.23
C PRO A 5 59.01 -23.70 -60.02
N THR A 6 58.47 -24.89 -60.22
CA THR A 6 58.19 -25.90 -59.20
C THR A 6 59.42 -26.13 -58.33
N ASN A 7 59.25 -26.15 -57.01
CA ASN A 7 60.24 -26.75 -56.11
C ASN A 7 59.53 -27.70 -55.15
N GLU A 8 59.69 -28.98 -55.45
CA GLU A 8 59.46 -30.10 -54.53
C GLU A 8 60.36 -29.92 -53.30
N LEU A 9 59.80 -29.94 -52.09
CA LEU A 9 60.57 -30.11 -50.85
C LEU A 9 59.79 -30.99 -49.86
N ASN A 10 60.13 -32.27 -49.93
CA ASN A 10 60.55 -33.14 -48.82
C ASN A 10 59.52 -33.59 -47.76
N ASN A 11 58.99 -34.79 -48.01
CA ASN A 11 58.08 -35.60 -47.18
C ASN A 11 58.75 -36.29 -45.95
N ASN A 12 59.74 -35.68 -45.30
CA ASN A 12 60.48 -36.34 -44.20
C ASN A 12 60.58 -35.52 -42.90
N ASP A 13 59.52 -34.81 -42.52
CA ASP A 13 59.40 -34.24 -41.17
C ASP A 13 58.44 -35.08 -40.29
N PRO A 14 58.94 -35.80 -39.26
CA PRO A 14 58.10 -36.65 -38.40
C PRO A 14 57.12 -35.85 -37.51
N VAL A 15 57.27 -34.52 -37.45
CA VAL A 15 56.36 -33.61 -36.77
C VAL A 15 55.11 -33.34 -37.63
N SER A 16 55.26 -33.25 -38.95
CA SER A 16 54.16 -33.00 -39.89
C SER A 16 53.22 -34.21 -40.02
N ALA A 17 53.76 -35.43 -40.01
CA ALA A 17 52.96 -36.66 -39.99
C ALA A 17 52.16 -36.85 -38.69
N ARG A 18 52.71 -36.44 -37.54
CA ARG A 18 51.97 -36.45 -36.25
C ARG A 18 50.88 -35.39 -36.20
N HIS A 19 51.12 -34.20 -36.73
CA HIS A 19 50.10 -33.15 -36.81
C HIS A 19 48.94 -33.54 -37.74
N ASN A 20 49.23 -34.16 -38.89
CA ASN A 20 48.18 -34.65 -39.80
C ASN A 20 47.35 -35.81 -39.21
N MET A 21 47.97 -36.73 -38.46
CA MET A 21 47.21 -37.79 -37.77
C MET A 21 46.38 -37.28 -36.58
N LEU A 22 46.88 -36.29 -35.82
CA LEU A 22 46.10 -35.66 -34.75
C LEU A 22 44.89 -34.88 -35.31
N TYR A 23 45.07 -34.14 -36.40
CA TYR A 23 43.97 -33.44 -37.07
C TYR A 23 42.94 -34.40 -37.66
N GLN A 24 43.36 -35.52 -38.25
CA GLN A 24 42.43 -36.54 -38.74
C GLN A 24 41.69 -37.25 -37.61
N VAL A 25 42.36 -37.58 -36.50
CA VAL A 25 41.71 -38.21 -35.34
C VAL A 25 40.75 -37.24 -34.64
N GLU A 26 41.08 -35.95 -34.53
CA GLU A 26 40.17 -34.95 -33.96
C GLU A 26 38.93 -34.74 -34.85
N ILE A 27 39.08 -34.75 -36.17
CA ILE A 27 37.95 -34.63 -37.10
C ILE A 27 37.08 -35.90 -37.07
N GLU A 28 37.67 -37.09 -37.02
CA GLU A 28 36.91 -38.35 -36.94
C GLU A 28 36.17 -38.48 -35.60
N VAL A 29 36.80 -38.08 -34.50
CA VAL A 29 36.20 -38.07 -33.16
C VAL A 29 35.12 -36.99 -33.07
N PHE A 30 35.31 -35.81 -33.66
CA PHE A 30 34.30 -34.75 -33.71
C PHE A 30 33.11 -35.16 -34.59
N ASN A 31 33.35 -35.82 -35.72
CA ASN A 31 32.32 -36.38 -36.58
C ASN A 31 31.58 -37.55 -35.92
N GLN A 32 32.27 -38.40 -35.15
CA GLN A 32 31.65 -39.43 -34.33
C GLN A 32 30.82 -38.85 -33.17
N ILE A 33 31.29 -37.79 -32.51
CA ILE A 33 30.53 -37.06 -31.47
C ILE A 33 29.28 -36.39 -32.08
N LEU A 34 29.38 -35.83 -33.29
CA LEU A 34 28.25 -35.28 -34.05
C LEU A 34 27.28 -36.35 -34.54
N MET A 35 27.77 -37.56 -34.85
CA MET A 35 26.93 -38.72 -35.17
C MET A 35 26.21 -39.28 -33.94
N PHE A 36 26.85 -39.22 -32.76
CA PHE A 36 26.30 -39.69 -31.48
C PHE A 36 25.30 -38.70 -30.86
N LEU A 37 25.41 -37.41 -31.16
CA LEU A 37 24.37 -36.42 -30.91
C LEU A 37 23.27 -36.57 -31.96
N ASP A 38 22.57 -37.70 -31.84
CA ASP A 38 21.47 -38.19 -32.67
C ASP A 38 20.67 -37.01 -33.25
N ILE A 39 20.82 -36.78 -34.55
CA ILE A 39 20.12 -35.71 -35.29
C ILE A 39 18.61 -35.82 -35.06
N LYS A 40 18.08 -37.03 -34.80
CA LYS A 40 16.69 -37.24 -34.42
C LYS A 40 16.36 -36.64 -33.05
N SER A 41 17.24 -36.77 -32.06
CA SER A 41 17.09 -36.14 -30.73
C SER A 41 17.25 -34.61 -30.80
N LEU A 42 18.18 -34.10 -31.62
CA LEU A 42 18.38 -32.67 -31.83
C LEU A 42 17.19 -32.07 -32.60
N LEU A 43 16.68 -32.74 -33.63
CA LEU A 43 15.48 -32.33 -34.36
C LEU A 43 14.22 -32.51 -33.53
N GLN A 44 14.09 -33.57 -32.72
CA GLN A 44 12.98 -33.71 -31.76
C GLN A 44 13.04 -32.62 -30.70
N PHE A 45 14.22 -32.27 -30.17
CA PHE A 45 14.37 -31.15 -29.24
C PHE A 45 14.06 -29.82 -29.91
N ARG A 46 14.50 -29.60 -31.15
CA ARG A 46 14.20 -28.38 -31.93
C ARG A 46 12.74 -28.31 -32.35
N LEU A 47 12.09 -29.43 -32.66
CA LEU A 47 10.67 -29.54 -32.99
C LEU A 47 9.82 -29.41 -31.75
N VAL A 48 10.17 -30.02 -30.62
CA VAL A 48 9.50 -29.83 -29.32
C VAL A 48 9.72 -28.39 -28.84
N SER A 49 10.89 -27.79 -29.03
CA SER A 49 11.15 -26.39 -28.69
C SER A 49 10.42 -25.42 -29.63
N ARG A 50 10.34 -25.73 -30.92
CA ARG A 50 9.60 -24.94 -31.91
C ARG A 50 8.09 -25.08 -31.71
N HIS A 51 7.61 -26.29 -31.48
CA HIS A 51 6.21 -26.57 -31.21
C HIS A 51 5.84 -25.99 -29.85
N ALA A 52 6.62 -26.17 -28.78
CA ALA A 52 6.41 -25.49 -27.52
C ALA A 52 6.47 -23.96 -27.68
N LYS A 53 7.36 -23.42 -28.51
CA LYS A 53 7.39 -21.99 -28.83
C LYS A 53 6.15 -21.55 -29.59
N GLU A 54 5.66 -22.33 -30.54
CA GLU A 54 4.43 -22.06 -31.30
C GLU A 54 3.19 -22.20 -30.41
N THR A 55 3.11 -23.23 -29.58
CA THR A 55 2.06 -23.44 -28.57
C THR A 55 2.10 -22.31 -27.54
N VAL A 56 3.26 -21.87 -27.07
CA VAL A 56 3.38 -20.70 -26.19
C VAL A 56 2.99 -19.43 -26.95
N THR A 57 3.39 -19.26 -28.21
CA THR A 57 3.02 -18.09 -29.03
C THR A 57 1.52 -18.03 -29.29
N GLN A 58 0.84 -19.17 -29.39
CA GLN A 58 -0.61 -19.25 -29.60
C GLN A 58 -1.40 -19.21 -28.30
N MET A 59 -0.94 -19.87 -27.23
CA MET A 59 -1.63 -19.92 -25.94
C MET A 59 -1.41 -18.66 -25.11
N LEU A 60 -0.25 -18.01 -25.19
CA LEU A 60 0.06 -16.85 -24.36
C LEU A 60 -0.89 -15.67 -24.62
N PRO A 61 -1.23 -15.30 -25.87
CA PRO A 61 -2.26 -14.30 -26.14
C PRO A 61 -3.65 -14.68 -25.58
N ILE A 62 -4.03 -15.96 -25.69
CA ILE A 62 -5.31 -16.46 -25.18
C ILE A 62 -5.35 -16.38 -23.66
N GLN A 63 -4.28 -16.80 -22.97
CA GLN A 63 -4.17 -16.73 -21.52
C GLN A 63 -4.14 -15.27 -21.03
N LEU A 64 -3.45 -14.38 -21.76
CA LEU A 64 -3.43 -12.95 -21.46
C LEU A 64 -4.82 -12.32 -21.64
N HIS A 65 -5.54 -12.68 -22.69
CA HIS A 65 -6.91 -12.22 -22.93
C HIS A 65 -7.88 -12.70 -21.84
N ASN A 66 -7.80 -13.97 -21.44
CA ASN A 66 -8.61 -14.53 -20.36
C ASN A 66 -8.34 -13.82 -19.01
N LEU A 67 -7.06 -13.53 -18.72
CA LEU A 67 -6.68 -12.77 -17.52
C LEU A 67 -7.21 -11.33 -17.58
N GLN A 68 -7.19 -10.70 -18.76
CA GLN A 68 -7.72 -9.36 -18.95
C GLN A 68 -9.24 -9.31 -18.73
N GLN A 69 -9.99 -10.29 -19.27
CA GLN A 69 -11.43 -10.43 -19.02
C GLN A 69 -11.75 -10.62 -17.54
N LEU A 70 -10.99 -11.47 -16.83
CA LEU A 70 -11.18 -11.70 -15.40
C LEU A 70 -10.95 -10.41 -14.57
N ILE A 71 -9.95 -9.62 -14.95
CA ILE A 71 -9.68 -8.33 -14.30
C ILE A 71 -10.83 -7.35 -14.55
N GLU A 72 -11.38 -7.30 -15.76
CA GLU A 72 -12.52 -6.43 -16.10
C GLU A 72 -13.79 -6.83 -15.34
N GLU A 73 -14.09 -8.13 -15.24
CA GLU A 73 -15.20 -8.64 -14.43
C GLU A 73 -15.06 -8.25 -12.95
N GLN A 74 -13.89 -8.48 -12.35
CA GLN A 74 -13.61 -8.07 -10.97
C GLN A 74 -13.77 -6.56 -10.76
N GLN A 75 -13.32 -5.75 -11.71
CA GLN A 75 -13.50 -4.29 -11.64
C GLN A 75 -14.97 -3.89 -11.73
N ASN A 76 -15.79 -4.58 -12.51
CA ASN A 76 -17.23 -4.33 -12.59
C ASN A 76 -17.95 -4.72 -11.30
N GLU A 77 -17.64 -5.87 -10.71
CA GLU A 77 -18.22 -6.28 -9.42
C GLU A 77 -17.89 -5.28 -8.31
N ILE A 78 -16.64 -4.83 -8.25
CA ILE A 78 -16.20 -3.81 -7.29
C ILE A 78 -16.95 -2.49 -7.53
N GLN A 79 -17.15 -2.08 -8.80
CA GLN A 79 -17.90 -0.87 -9.13
C GLN A 79 -19.36 -0.95 -8.70
N ILE A 80 -20.04 -2.07 -8.94
CA ILE A 80 -21.42 -2.30 -8.51
C ILE A 80 -21.50 -2.23 -6.98
N LYS A 81 -20.54 -2.84 -6.28
CA LYS A 81 -20.49 -2.80 -4.82
C LYS A 81 -20.24 -1.39 -4.28
N ILE A 82 -19.38 -0.60 -4.92
CA ILE A 82 -19.19 0.82 -4.55
C ILE A 82 -20.49 1.61 -4.75
N GLN A 83 -21.17 1.43 -5.89
CA GLN A 83 -22.42 2.14 -6.17
C GLN A 83 -23.54 1.80 -5.19
N SER A 84 -23.66 0.55 -4.76
CA SER A 84 -24.66 0.14 -3.76
C SER A 84 -24.36 0.70 -2.38
N LEU A 85 -23.08 0.74 -1.99
CA LEU A 85 -22.61 1.33 -0.74
C LEU A 85 -22.68 2.87 -0.72
N GLN A 86 -22.67 3.53 -1.89
CA GLN A 86 -22.78 4.98 -2.05
C GLN A 86 -24.22 5.50 -2.10
N GLN A 87 -25.24 4.65 -1.99
CA GLN A 87 -26.61 5.12 -1.92
C GLN A 87 -26.76 6.07 -0.71
N PRO A 88 -27.36 7.26 -0.89
CA PRO A 88 -27.41 8.26 0.16
C PRO A 88 -28.29 7.77 1.31
N ALA A 89 -27.65 7.22 2.35
CA ALA A 89 -28.27 7.02 3.64
C ALA A 89 -28.54 8.40 4.25
N GLY A 90 -29.77 8.92 4.07
CA GLY A 90 -30.16 10.27 4.48
C GLY A 90 -30.17 10.54 6.00
N LYS A 91 -29.44 9.77 6.82
CA LYS A 91 -29.40 9.91 8.28
C LYS A 91 -28.09 10.51 8.82
N ASP A 92 -27.00 10.46 8.07
CA ASP A 92 -25.66 10.71 8.63
C ASP A 92 -25.02 12.05 8.23
N GLN A 93 -25.64 12.84 7.33
CA GLN A 93 -25.26 14.24 7.09
C GLN A 93 -25.19 15.06 8.40
N ASN A 94 -26.05 14.74 9.36
CA ASN A 94 -26.09 15.43 10.65
C ASN A 94 -24.85 15.18 11.50
N GLN A 95 -24.22 13.99 11.40
CA GLN A 95 -23.06 13.64 12.20
C GLN A 95 -21.79 14.29 11.65
N ASP A 96 -21.62 14.30 10.33
CA ASP A 96 -20.56 15.05 9.66
C ASP A 96 -20.66 16.55 9.96
N GLN A 97 -21.87 17.11 9.89
CA GLN A 97 -22.12 18.50 10.29
C GLN A 97 -21.78 18.76 11.76
N GLY A 98 -22.09 17.81 12.65
CA GLY A 98 -21.74 17.88 14.06
C GLY A 98 -20.23 17.93 14.29
N LEU A 99 -19.46 17.12 13.56
CA LEU A 99 -17.99 17.14 13.63
C LEU A 99 -17.42 18.46 13.08
N GLN A 100 -17.93 18.94 11.95
CA GLN A 100 -17.51 20.22 11.38
C GLN A 100 -17.79 21.40 12.33
N ALA A 101 -18.95 21.40 12.99
CA ALA A 101 -19.27 22.40 14.01
C ALA A 101 -18.30 22.35 15.19
N ALA A 102 -17.92 21.15 15.64
CA ALA A 102 -16.95 20.98 16.71
C ALA A 102 -15.53 21.41 16.31
N LEU A 103 -15.10 21.09 15.08
CA LEU A 103 -13.82 21.53 14.52
C LEU A 103 -13.74 23.06 14.41
N ASN A 104 -14.81 23.72 13.99
CA ASN A 104 -14.91 25.18 13.98
C ASN A 104 -14.76 25.76 15.40
N GLY A 105 -15.27 25.07 16.42
CA GLY A 105 -15.05 25.41 17.82
C GLY A 105 -13.57 25.32 18.22
N ILE A 106 -12.89 24.25 17.81
CA ILE A 106 -11.46 24.04 18.07
C ILE A 106 -10.60 25.09 17.35
N GLN A 107 -10.93 25.46 16.11
CA GLN A 107 -10.20 26.47 15.35
C GLN A 107 -10.22 27.86 16.01
N LYS A 108 -11.25 28.15 16.83
CA LYS A 108 -11.33 29.40 17.60
C LYS A 108 -10.44 29.39 18.84
N ILE A 109 -9.86 28.25 19.22
CA ILE A 109 -8.93 28.15 20.34
C ILE A 109 -7.60 28.80 19.94
N ASN A 110 -7.27 29.90 20.63
CA ASN A 110 -6.01 30.62 20.43
C ASN A 110 -4.94 30.21 21.46
N LYS A 111 -3.74 30.77 21.33
CA LYS A 111 -2.62 30.47 22.25
C LYS A 111 -2.90 30.88 23.70
N ALA A 112 -3.70 31.92 23.94
CA ALA A 112 -4.03 32.36 25.29
C ALA A 112 -4.87 31.32 26.03
N HIS A 113 -5.86 30.74 25.34
CA HIS A 113 -6.69 29.65 25.87
C HIS A 113 -5.87 28.41 26.25
N ILE A 114 -4.88 28.04 25.41
CA ILE A 114 -3.97 26.92 25.73
C ILE A 114 -3.03 27.26 26.88
N ASN A 115 -2.56 28.51 26.96
CA ASN A 115 -1.74 28.95 28.09
C ASN A 115 -2.53 28.93 29.40
N GLU A 116 -3.82 29.29 29.40
CA GLU A 116 -4.70 29.15 30.57
C GLU A 116 -4.78 27.70 31.04
N LEU A 117 -4.99 26.75 30.13
CA LEU A 117 -4.97 25.32 30.46
C LEU A 117 -3.62 24.90 31.06
N LYS A 118 -2.50 25.39 30.52
CA LYS A 118 -1.16 25.04 31.02
C LYS A 118 -0.83 25.62 32.38
N CYS A 119 -1.48 26.72 32.78
CA CYS A 119 -1.26 27.35 34.08
C CYS A 119 -1.78 26.50 35.26
N PHE A 120 -2.57 25.46 35.00
CA PHE A 120 -2.96 24.52 36.04
C PHE A 120 -1.75 23.73 36.55
N VAL A 121 -1.28 24.08 37.75
CA VAL A 121 -0.28 23.29 38.50
C VAL A 121 -0.84 21.92 38.86
N ARG A 122 -2.13 21.87 39.20
CA ARG A 122 -2.92 20.66 39.40
C ARG A 122 -4.26 20.84 38.67
N PRO A 123 -4.47 20.22 37.50
CA PRO A 123 -5.71 20.38 36.74
C PRO A 123 -6.90 19.81 37.53
N PRO A 124 -8.10 20.40 37.38
CA PRO A 124 -9.33 19.74 37.81
C PRO A 124 -9.43 18.37 37.14
N GLU A 125 -9.91 17.35 37.88
CA GLU A 125 -9.96 15.96 37.38
C GLU A 125 -10.66 15.85 36.02
N LEU A 126 -11.75 16.61 35.83
CA LEU A 126 -12.49 16.63 34.59
C LEU A 126 -11.67 17.16 33.41
N VAL A 127 -10.89 18.22 33.63
CA VAL A 127 -10.02 18.80 32.60
C VAL A 127 -8.90 17.82 32.26
N GLU A 128 -8.25 17.23 33.27
CA GLU A 128 -7.21 16.23 33.07
C GLU A 128 -7.73 15.03 32.27
N ARG A 129 -8.93 14.55 32.58
CA ARG A 129 -9.56 13.43 31.85
C ARG A 129 -9.79 13.78 30.39
N ILE A 130 -10.36 14.96 30.09
CA ILE A 130 -10.63 15.38 28.71
C ILE A 130 -9.33 15.55 27.93
N ILE A 131 -8.30 16.17 28.51
CA ILE A 131 -7.02 16.36 27.83
C ILE A 131 -6.29 15.04 27.61
N ASN A 132 -6.34 14.11 28.57
CA ASN A 132 -5.81 12.75 28.38
C ASN A 132 -6.45 12.05 27.18
N LEU A 133 -7.77 12.19 27.01
CA LEU A 133 -8.49 11.58 25.89
C LEU A 133 -8.11 12.22 24.55
N ILE A 134 -7.88 13.53 24.50
CA ILE A 134 -7.33 14.19 23.30
C ILE A 134 -5.90 13.72 23.00
N CYS A 135 -5.04 13.59 24.01
CA CYS A 135 -3.67 13.10 23.80
C CYS A 135 -3.70 11.65 23.28
N LEU A 136 -4.61 10.83 23.80
CA LEU A 136 -4.84 9.47 23.32
C LEU A 136 -5.27 9.43 21.85
N THR A 137 -6.10 10.37 21.37
CA THR A 137 -6.49 10.38 19.95
C THR A 137 -5.33 10.77 19.03
N LEU A 138 -4.43 11.62 19.51
CA LEU A 138 -3.28 12.10 18.72
C LEU A 138 -2.14 11.08 18.66
N GLU A 139 -1.90 10.35 19.73
CA GLU A 139 -0.76 9.44 19.86
C GLU A 139 -1.22 8.04 20.33
N PRO A 140 -1.16 7.00 19.47
CA PRO A 140 -1.58 5.65 19.82
C PRO A 140 -0.80 5.01 20.98
N THR A 141 0.43 5.48 21.21
CA THR A 141 1.27 4.99 22.30
C THR A 141 0.97 5.65 23.65
N PHE A 142 0.12 6.69 23.67
CA PHE A 142 -0.25 7.40 24.87
C PHE A 142 -1.08 6.52 25.81
N LYS A 143 -0.67 6.43 27.08
CA LYS A 143 -1.37 5.65 28.10
C LYS A 143 -2.02 6.59 29.09
N ILE A 144 -3.33 6.44 29.28
CA ILE A 144 -4.05 7.17 30.32
C ILE A 144 -3.64 6.60 31.68
N GLN A 145 -3.06 7.44 32.53
CA GLN A 145 -2.65 7.11 33.89
C GLN A 145 -3.16 8.17 34.85
N LYS A 146 -3.17 7.86 36.14
CA LYS A 146 -3.43 8.86 37.19
C LYS A 146 -2.24 9.81 37.28
N ASP A 147 -2.49 11.11 37.39
CA ASP A 147 -1.48 12.17 37.46
C ASP A 147 -0.61 12.29 36.18
N ASN A 148 -1.19 12.00 35.01
CA ASN A 148 -0.50 12.00 33.72
C ASN A 148 -0.33 13.40 33.11
N TRP A 149 -0.71 14.44 33.87
CA TRP A 149 -0.68 15.83 33.43
C TRP A 149 0.66 16.29 32.85
N LYS A 150 1.79 15.79 33.38
CA LYS A 150 3.13 16.11 32.85
C LYS A 150 3.30 15.70 31.39
N GLU A 151 2.77 14.54 31.00
CA GLU A 151 2.80 14.07 29.61
C GLU A 151 1.82 14.87 28.75
N CYS A 152 0.62 15.16 29.25
CA CYS A 152 -0.35 16.04 28.57
C CYS A 152 0.24 17.43 28.26
N LEU A 153 1.00 18.01 29.20
CA LEU A 153 1.66 19.29 29.00
C LEU A 153 2.67 19.26 27.84
N LYS A 154 3.31 18.12 27.55
CA LYS A 154 4.20 18.00 26.39
C LYS A 154 3.43 18.20 25.09
N PHE A 155 2.24 17.62 24.97
CA PHE A 155 1.36 17.83 23.81
C PHE A 155 0.84 19.26 23.75
N LEU A 156 0.37 19.82 24.86
CA LEU A 156 -0.12 21.21 24.93
C LEU A 156 0.97 22.26 24.63
N ASN A 157 2.24 21.91 24.83
CA ASN A 157 3.38 22.77 24.49
C ASN A 157 3.76 22.75 23.01
N GLN A 158 3.22 21.81 22.22
CA GLN A 158 3.50 21.76 20.79
C GLN A 158 2.82 22.93 20.09
N GLN A 159 3.59 23.69 19.30
CA GLN A 159 3.07 24.85 18.57
C GLN A 159 1.94 24.48 17.60
N ASN A 160 1.95 23.23 17.11
CA ASN A 160 0.99 22.70 16.15
C ASN A 160 -0.11 21.86 16.81
N PHE A 161 -0.28 21.88 18.13
CA PHE A 161 -1.22 21.02 18.84
C PHE A 161 -2.65 21.08 18.25
N ILE A 162 -3.17 22.29 18.02
CA ILE A 162 -4.50 22.49 17.42
C ILE A 162 -4.55 21.95 15.97
N LEU A 163 -3.49 22.16 15.19
CA LEU A 163 -3.40 21.63 13.83
C LEU A 163 -3.38 20.10 13.79
N LEU A 164 -2.74 19.46 14.76
CA LEU A 164 -2.73 18.00 14.87
C LEU A 164 -4.14 17.45 15.14
N ILE A 165 -4.94 18.14 15.94
CA ILE A 165 -6.34 17.76 16.21
C ILE A 165 -7.20 17.96 14.95
N ILE A 166 -7.04 19.08 14.24
CA ILE A 166 -7.82 19.38 13.03
C ILE A 166 -7.50 18.38 11.91
N ASN A 167 -6.23 18.03 11.75
CA ASN A 167 -5.77 17.12 10.70
C ASN A 167 -5.78 15.64 11.12
N LEU A 168 -6.43 15.33 12.24
CA LEU A 168 -6.50 13.97 12.75
C LEU A 168 -7.23 13.06 11.75
N ASP A 169 -6.57 11.98 11.39
CA ASP A 169 -7.15 10.95 10.52
C ASP A 169 -7.91 9.94 11.38
N ILE A 170 -9.23 10.08 11.42
CA ILE A 170 -10.16 9.25 12.21
C ILE A 170 -10.02 7.75 11.83
N SER A 171 -9.47 7.44 10.64
CA SER A 171 -9.39 6.05 10.14
C SER A 171 -8.33 5.26 10.87
N LYS A 172 -7.31 5.96 11.37
CA LYS A 172 -6.14 5.39 12.04
C LYS A 172 -6.38 5.09 13.51
N LEU A 173 -7.52 5.50 14.06
CA LEU A 173 -7.86 5.20 15.45
C LEU A 173 -8.09 3.70 15.63
N SER A 174 -7.36 3.12 16.58
CA SER A 174 -7.48 1.71 16.96
C SER A 174 -8.72 1.47 17.82
N GLU A 175 -9.22 0.23 17.80
CA GLU A 175 -10.37 -0.16 18.62
C GLU A 175 -10.15 0.06 20.12
N ASN A 176 -8.91 -0.13 20.59
CA ASN A 176 -8.52 0.16 21.97
C ASN A 176 -8.67 1.65 22.31
N GLN A 177 -8.28 2.56 21.40
CA GLN A 177 -8.49 4.00 21.61
C GLN A 177 -9.98 4.32 21.65
N LEU A 178 -10.80 3.72 20.78
CA LEU A 178 -12.24 3.93 20.76
C LEU A 178 -12.93 3.47 22.05
N GLN A 179 -12.57 2.30 22.57
CA GLN A 179 -13.07 1.81 23.85
C GLN A 179 -12.73 2.75 25.01
N GLN A 180 -11.55 3.36 25.01
CA GLN A 180 -11.18 4.35 26.02
C GLN A 180 -11.96 5.67 25.82
N LEU A 181 -12.24 6.05 24.57
CA LEU A 181 -13.01 7.24 24.23
C LEU A 181 -14.50 7.14 24.60
N GLU A 182 -15.05 5.94 24.76
CA GLU A 182 -16.43 5.76 25.27
C GLU A 182 -16.69 6.47 26.61
N GLN A 183 -15.64 6.69 27.41
CA GLN A 183 -15.72 7.47 28.65
C GLN A 183 -16.30 8.87 28.43
N VAL A 184 -16.13 9.44 27.24
CA VAL A 184 -16.66 10.76 26.85
C VAL A 184 -18.19 10.82 26.94
N LYS A 185 -18.90 9.70 26.73
CA LYS A 185 -20.37 9.65 26.85
C LYS A 185 -20.86 9.92 28.28
N SER A 186 -20.06 9.54 29.28
CA SER A 186 -20.39 9.76 30.70
C SER A 186 -20.22 11.22 31.14
N ILE A 187 -19.48 12.02 30.37
CA ILE A 187 -19.13 13.39 30.74
C ILE A 187 -20.22 14.37 30.25
N GLN A 188 -20.77 15.15 31.19
CA GLN A 188 -21.74 16.19 30.87
C GLN A 188 -21.06 17.47 30.39
N GLU A 189 -21.49 18.00 29.24
CA GLU A 189 -20.95 19.24 28.65
C GLU A 189 -21.14 20.45 29.58
N LYS A 190 -22.27 20.52 30.29
CA LYS A 190 -22.53 21.62 31.23
C LYS A 190 -21.47 21.69 32.36
N GLN A 191 -21.01 20.53 32.84
CA GLN A 191 -19.98 20.45 33.88
C GLN A 191 -18.60 20.84 33.32
N ALA A 192 -18.29 20.39 32.10
CA ALA A 192 -17.05 20.75 31.42
C ALA A 192 -16.99 22.25 31.12
N ALA A 193 -18.07 22.84 30.59
CA ALA A 193 -18.18 24.26 30.29
C ALA A 193 -18.05 25.15 31.53
N ALA A 194 -18.59 24.71 32.67
CA ALA A 194 -18.43 25.41 33.94
C ALA A 194 -16.98 25.41 34.46
N THR A 195 -16.18 24.40 34.08
CA THR A 195 -14.79 24.25 34.53
C THR A 195 -13.82 24.94 33.58
N SER A 196 -13.95 24.71 32.28
CA SER A 196 -13.12 25.31 31.24
C SER A 196 -13.84 25.27 29.90
N LEU A 197 -13.97 26.43 29.25
CA LEU A 197 -14.54 26.53 27.91
C LEU A 197 -13.73 25.72 26.90
N VAL A 198 -12.40 25.71 27.05
CA VAL A 198 -11.49 24.99 26.14
C VAL A 198 -11.65 23.48 26.29
N ALA A 199 -11.72 22.99 27.54
CA ALA A 199 -11.99 21.57 27.79
C ALA A 199 -13.37 21.16 27.24
N ASN A 200 -14.37 22.03 27.33
CA ASN A 200 -15.67 21.76 26.74
C ASN A 200 -15.62 21.68 25.21
N SER A 201 -14.89 22.57 24.53
CA SER A 201 -14.70 22.49 23.08
C SER A 201 -14.04 21.18 22.66
N PHE A 202 -13.03 20.72 23.40
CA PHE A 202 -12.42 19.40 23.17
C PHE A 202 -13.39 18.25 23.43
N LEU A 203 -14.21 18.33 24.48
CA LEU A 203 -15.21 17.31 24.79
C LEU A 203 -16.25 17.18 23.67
N ILE A 204 -16.78 18.31 23.16
CA ILE A 204 -17.75 18.33 22.06
C ILE A 204 -17.15 17.67 20.81
N TYR A 205 -15.89 17.98 20.50
CA TYR A 205 -15.17 17.34 19.40
C TYR A 205 -15.01 15.83 19.58
N LEU A 206 -14.59 15.38 20.76
CA LEU A 206 -14.45 13.95 21.03
C LEU A 206 -15.79 13.20 20.91
N LYS A 207 -16.89 13.82 21.36
CA LYS A 207 -18.25 13.28 21.19
C LYS A 207 -18.63 13.15 19.72
N ALA A 208 -18.42 14.21 18.94
CA ALA A 208 -18.73 14.22 17.52
C ALA A 208 -17.87 13.20 16.75
N LEU A 209 -16.58 13.09 17.09
CA LEU A 209 -15.67 12.11 16.51
C LEU A 209 -16.13 10.68 16.79
N LEU A 210 -16.51 10.39 18.03
CA LEU A 210 -16.98 9.07 18.42
C LEU A 210 -18.31 8.72 17.74
N ALA A 211 -19.24 9.68 17.67
CA ALA A 211 -20.50 9.50 16.97
C ALA A 211 -20.28 9.19 15.49
N LEU A 212 -19.37 9.91 14.82
CA LEU A 212 -19.02 9.67 13.43
C LEU A 212 -18.37 8.29 13.23
N ARG A 213 -17.48 7.88 14.12
CA ARG A 213 -16.83 6.55 14.00
C ARG A 213 -17.81 5.40 14.21
N GLN A 214 -18.84 5.60 15.03
CA GLN A 214 -19.92 4.61 15.26
C GLN A 214 -20.94 4.58 14.12
N SER A 215 -20.86 5.48 13.15
CA SER A 215 -21.75 5.49 12.00
C SER A 215 -21.36 4.36 11.04
N LYS A 216 -22.37 3.65 10.52
CA LYS A 216 -22.19 2.58 9.51
C LYS A 216 -21.59 3.12 8.21
N ASP A 217 -21.78 4.41 7.95
CA ASP A 217 -21.26 5.10 6.78
C ASP A 217 -19.74 5.26 6.85
N TYR A 218 -19.16 5.38 8.03
CA TYR A 218 -17.71 5.46 8.19
C TYR A 218 -17.01 4.14 7.87
N GLU A 219 -17.55 3.02 8.36
CA GLU A 219 -17.10 1.67 8.01
C GLU A 219 -17.24 1.42 6.50
N THR A 220 -18.36 1.86 5.94
CA THR A 220 -18.64 1.81 4.50
C THR A 220 -17.64 2.65 3.70
N GLN A 221 -17.28 3.85 4.15
CA GLN A 221 -16.28 4.70 3.51
C GLN A 221 -14.86 4.10 3.56
N ILE A 222 -14.50 3.42 4.65
CA ILE A 222 -13.24 2.66 4.72
C ILE A 222 -13.27 1.53 3.68
N GLU A 223 -14.35 0.75 3.64
CA GLU A 223 -14.50 -0.35 2.68
C GLU A 223 -14.42 0.17 1.23
N ILE A 224 -15.06 1.30 0.92
CA ILE A 224 -14.96 1.95 -0.38
C ILE A 224 -13.51 2.36 -0.69
N LYS A 225 -12.78 2.97 0.25
CA LYS A 225 -11.37 3.37 0.05
C LYS A 225 -10.47 2.16 -0.21
N GLU A 226 -10.69 1.06 0.50
CA GLU A 226 -9.94 -0.19 0.30
C GLU A 226 -10.23 -0.80 -1.08
N LEU A 227 -11.52 -0.86 -1.46
CA LEU A 227 -11.95 -1.34 -2.77
C LEU A 227 -11.35 -0.48 -3.89
N GLN A 228 -11.36 0.85 -3.77
CA GLN A 228 -10.72 1.75 -4.72
C GLN A 228 -9.20 1.52 -4.83
N CYS A 229 -8.53 1.20 -3.73
CA CYS A 229 -7.10 0.85 -3.74
C CYS A 229 -6.84 -0.46 -4.49
N LYS A 230 -7.70 -1.48 -4.32
CA LYS A 230 -7.64 -2.74 -5.07
C LYS A 230 -7.84 -2.50 -6.57
N THR A 231 -8.86 -1.74 -6.95
CA THR A 231 -9.11 -1.37 -8.36
C THR A 231 -7.91 -0.65 -8.98
N LYS A 232 -7.25 0.26 -8.25
CA LYS A 232 -6.03 0.94 -8.75
C LYS A 232 -4.89 -0.04 -9.04
N LYS A 233 -4.69 -1.05 -8.18
CA LYS A 233 -3.66 -2.08 -8.38
C LYS A 233 -4.01 -2.98 -9.57
N GLU A 234 -5.27 -3.36 -9.73
CA GLU A 234 -5.77 -4.15 -10.85
C GLU A 234 -5.63 -3.41 -12.18
N LYS A 235 -5.97 -2.11 -12.24
CA LYS A 235 -5.75 -1.28 -13.44
C LYS A 235 -4.27 -1.21 -13.82
N HIS A 236 -3.39 -0.99 -12.85
CA HIS A 236 -1.94 -1.01 -13.11
C HIS A 236 -1.44 -2.35 -13.62
N LEU A 237 -2.06 -3.47 -13.20
CA LEU A 237 -1.76 -4.79 -13.72
C LEU A 237 -2.27 -4.96 -15.16
N ALA A 238 -3.49 -4.49 -15.45
CA ALA A 238 -4.05 -4.48 -16.80
C ALA A 238 -3.17 -3.66 -17.77
N ASP A 239 -2.75 -2.45 -17.38
CA ASP A 239 -1.86 -1.61 -18.18
C ASP A 239 -0.50 -2.29 -18.47
N LYS A 240 0.00 -3.10 -17.53
CA LYS A 240 1.22 -3.89 -17.74
C LYS A 240 0.99 -5.05 -18.71
N LEU A 241 -0.16 -5.72 -18.63
CA LEU A 241 -0.52 -6.81 -19.54
C LEU A 241 -0.72 -6.28 -20.96
N GLU A 242 -1.37 -5.14 -21.12
CA GLU A 242 -1.56 -4.50 -22.43
C GLU A 242 -0.23 -4.13 -23.10
N LYS A 243 0.75 -3.65 -22.32
CA LYS A 243 2.12 -3.40 -22.80
C LYS A 243 2.88 -4.66 -23.23
N ILE A 244 2.50 -5.83 -22.71
CA ILE A 244 3.08 -7.13 -23.09
C ILE A 244 2.38 -7.64 -24.36
N ILE A 245 1.07 -7.43 -24.49
CA ILE A 245 0.29 -7.82 -25.68
C ILE A 245 0.72 -6.99 -26.91
N ASN A 246 1.02 -5.70 -26.72
CA ASN A 246 1.37 -4.77 -27.79
C ASN A 246 2.89 -4.72 -28.12
N LYS A 247 3.70 -5.63 -27.57
CA LYS A 247 5.15 -5.75 -27.81
C LYS A 247 5.46 -6.98 -28.66
#